data_AF-A0AAD7EIA4-F1
#
_entry.id   AF-A0AAD7EIA4-F1
#
_cell.length_a   1.000
_cell.length_b   1.000
_cell.length_c   1.000
_cell.angle_alpha   90.00
_cell.angle_beta   90.00
_cell.angle_gamma   90.00
#
_symmetry.space_group_name_H-M   'P 1'
#
loop_
_entity.id
_entity.type
_entity.pdbx_description
1 polymer ?
#
loop_
_entity_poly.entity_id
_entity_poly.type
_entity_poly.pdbx_seq_one_letter_code
_entity_poly.pdbx_strand_id
1 'polypeptide(L)'
;ALKFFADVFHKDPADVLALFEMWSVTQKRGELVPSTLAELQKACGEIIRTGLQLITGKKNIAMNFERYIEAIVRKWGVGLLKWPDGVDFKRMSKQTTIGNLQTLYADLKDGSCKWVKLSKQQQQKIEAEFEALVRSGKRVEKVQQERRDKG
;
A
#
# COMPACT_ATOMS: atom_id res chain seq x y z
N ALA A 1 -17.20 5.41 26.79
CA ALA A 1 -16.74 4.39 25.83
C ALA A 1 -17.57 3.10 25.92
N LEU A 2 -17.65 2.42 27.06
CA LEU A 2 -18.34 1.11 27.14
C LEU A 2 -19.85 1.14 26.85
N LYS A 3 -20.55 2.22 27.21
CA LYS A 3 -21.99 2.39 26.90
C LYS A 3 -22.30 2.39 25.39
N PHE A 4 -21.35 2.81 24.54
CA PHE A 4 -21.51 2.81 23.08
C PHE A 4 -21.92 1.44 22.54
N PHE A 5 -21.37 0.36 23.10
CA PHE A 5 -21.70 -0.99 22.64
C PHE A 5 -23.12 -1.41 22.98
N ALA A 6 -23.59 -1.07 24.19
CA ALA A 6 -24.98 -1.30 24.59
C ALA A 6 -25.96 -0.40 23.82
N ASP A 7 -25.60 0.87 23.60
CA ASP A 7 -26.49 1.86 23.01
C ASP A 7 -26.62 1.69 21.48
N VAL A 8 -25.54 1.29 20.78
CA VAL A 8 -25.50 1.19 19.30
C VAL A 8 -25.63 -0.24 18.81
N PHE A 9 -24.90 -1.18 19.43
CA PHE A 9 -24.91 -2.59 19.01
C PHE A 9 -25.90 -3.43 19.81
N HIS A 10 -26.52 -2.87 20.87
CA HIS A 10 -27.41 -3.58 21.78
C HIS A 10 -26.78 -4.85 22.36
N LYS A 11 -25.48 -4.77 22.67
CA LYS A 11 -24.67 -5.88 23.17
C LYS A 11 -23.74 -5.41 24.28
N ASP A 12 -23.46 -6.30 25.22
CA ASP A 12 -22.42 -6.05 26.21
C ASP A 12 -21.05 -5.96 25.53
N PRO A 13 -20.12 -5.10 26.00
CA PRO A 13 -18.77 -5.05 25.46
C PRO A 13 -18.05 -6.41 25.42
N ALA A 14 -18.28 -7.28 26.39
CA ALA A 14 -17.72 -8.63 26.41
C ALA A 14 -18.29 -9.51 25.28
N ASP A 15 -19.58 -9.38 24.97
CA ASP A 15 -20.19 -10.10 23.84
C ASP A 15 -19.61 -9.62 22.50
N VAL A 16 -19.40 -8.32 22.36
CA VAL A 16 -18.78 -7.75 21.15
C VAL A 16 -17.33 -8.23 21.01
N LEU A 17 -16.59 -8.32 22.12
CA LEU A 17 -15.24 -8.88 22.12
C LEU A 17 -15.27 -10.35 21.71
N ALA A 18 -16.14 -11.16 22.29
CA ALA A 18 -16.27 -12.58 21.96
C ALA A 18 -16.66 -12.80 20.49
N LEU A 19 -17.58 -11.99 19.95
CA LEU A 19 -17.95 -12.02 18.53
C LEU A 19 -16.77 -11.62 17.64
N PHE A 20 -15.98 -10.62 18.03
CA PHE A 20 -14.79 -10.21 17.30
C PHE A 20 -13.70 -11.28 17.32
N GLU A 21 -13.48 -11.95 18.46
CA GLU A 21 -12.56 -13.08 18.58
C GLU A 21 -13.02 -14.26 17.73
N MET A 22 -14.30 -14.62 17.78
CA MET A 22 -14.87 -15.69 16.96
C MET A 22 -14.74 -15.35 15.47
N TRP A 23 -15.04 -14.12 15.06
CA TRP A 23 -14.82 -13.65 13.69
C TRP A 23 -13.34 -13.74 13.30
N SER A 24 -12.43 -13.31 14.18
CA SER A 24 -10.99 -13.37 13.96
C SER A 24 -10.48 -14.81 13.79
N VAL A 25 -10.99 -15.75 14.57
CA VAL A 25 -10.67 -17.18 14.48
C VAL A 25 -11.22 -17.79 13.19
N THR A 26 -12.46 -17.48 12.82
CA THR A 26 -13.08 -17.93 11.58
C THR A 26 -12.37 -17.35 10.35
N GLN A 27 -11.95 -16.08 10.39
CA GLN A 27 -11.11 -15.47 9.37
C GLN A 27 -9.77 -16.20 9.25
N LYS A 28 -9.06 -16.45 10.35
CA LYS A 28 -7.79 -17.21 10.30
C LYS A 28 -7.94 -18.63 9.75
N ARG A 29 -9.08 -19.30 9.99
CA ARG A 29 -9.39 -20.63 9.40
C ARG A 29 -9.76 -20.55 7.92
N GLY A 30 -10.28 -19.41 7.45
CA GLY A 30 -10.75 -19.18 6.09
C GLY A 30 -9.85 -18.26 5.24
N GLU A 31 -8.73 -17.78 5.77
CA GLU A 31 -7.73 -17.03 5.03
C GLU A 31 -7.09 -17.96 4.00
N LEU A 32 -7.77 -18.12 2.89
CA LEU A 32 -7.17 -18.56 1.65
C LEU A 32 -6.09 -17.52 1.34
N VAL A 33 -4.84 -17.86 1.63
CA VAL A 33 -3.70 -17.11 1.11
C VAL A 33 -3.92 -17.01 -0.40
N PRO A 34 -3.98 -15.79 -0.97
CA PRO A 34 -4.11 -15.62 -2.41
C PRO A 34 -3.12 -16.54 -3.11
N SER A 35 -3.64 -17.49 -3.87
CA SER A 35 -2.85 -18.63 -4.37
C SER A 35 -2.52 -18.46 -5.84
N THR A 36 -3.36 -17.70 -6.56
CA THR A 36 -3.13 -17.36 -7.96
C THR A 36 -2.44 -16.02 -8.11
N LEU A 37 -1.76 -15.85 -9.26
CA LEU A 37 -1.13 -14.59 -9.62
C LEU A 37 -2.12 -13.41 -9.57
N ALA A 38 -3.30 -13.58 -10.15
CA ALA A 38 -4.31 -12.52 -10.24
C ALA A 38 -4.85 -12.11 -8.87
N GLU A 39 -5.09 -13.08 -7.98
CA GLU A 39 -5.52 -12.80 -6.61
C GLU A 39 -4.43 -12.06 -5.83
N LEU A 40 -3.16 -12.48 -5.94
CA LEU A 40 -2.04 -11.80 -5.28
C LEU A 40 -1.87 -10.37 -5.79
N GLN A 41 -1.93 -10.15 -7.11
CA GLN A 41 -1.85 -8.82 -7.70
C GLN A 41 -2.96 -7.91 -7.16
N LYS A 42 -4.19 -8.43 -7.09
CA LYS A 42 -5.34 -7.70 -6.56
C LYS A 42 -5.16 -7.40 -5.08
N ALA A 43 -4.80 -8.39 -4.27
CA ALA A 43 -4.64 -8.26 -2.83
C ALA A 43 -3.55 -7.24 -2.47
N CYS A 44 -2.34 -7.35 -3.05
CA CYS A 44 -1.28 -6.36 -2.84
C CYS A 44 -1.72 -4.96 -3.28
N GLY A 45 -2.38 -4.85 -4.43
CA GLY A 45 -2.90 -3.57 -4.93
C GLY A 45 -3.92 -2.94 -3.99
N GLU A 46 -4.81 -3.74 -3.41
CA GLU A 46 -5.80 -3.30 -2.44
C GLU A 46 -5.18 -2.86 -1.12
N ILE A 47 -4.21 -3.60 -0.57
CA ILE A 47 -3.50 -3.22 0.65
C ILE A 47 -2.75 -1.90 0.45
N ILE A 48 -1.98 -1.78 -0.64
CA ILE A 48 -1.24 -0.55 -0.96
C ILE A 48 -2.20 0.63 -1.12
N ARG A 49 -3.29 0.47 -1.87
CA ARG A 49 -4.28 1.54 -2.08
C ARG A 49 -4.94 1.96 -0.76
N THR A 50 -5.43 1.00 0.00
CA THR A 50 -6.17 1.26 1.25
C THR A 50 -5.26 1.92 2.27
N GLY A 51 -4.02 1.44 2.42
CA GLY A 51 -3.04 2.06 3.30
C GLY A 51 -2.70 3.50 2.90
N LEU A 52 -2.60 3.79 1.60
CA LEU A 52 -2.37 5.16 1.10
C LEU A 52 -3.54 6.08 1.43
N GLN A 53 -4.77 5.63 1.23
CA GLN A 53 -5.97 6.40 1.55
C GLN A 53 -6.09 6.66 3.05
N LEU A 54 -5.76 5.67 3.87
CA LEU A 54 -5.81 5.78 5.32
C LEU A 54 -4.79 6.79 5.85
N ILE A 55 -3.54 6.71 5.41
CA ILE A 55 -2.48 7.62 5.92
C ILE A 55 -2.66 9.07 5.46
N THR A 56 -3.23 9.27 4.27
CA THR A 56 -3.50 10.60 3.71
C THR A 56 -4.85 11.17 4.13
N GLY A 57 -5.78 10.33 4.60
CA GLY A 57 -7.16 10.71 4.90
C GLY A 57 -8.00 11.04 3.66
N LYS A 58 -7.59 10.58 2.47
CA LYS A 58 -8.24 10.90 1.19
C LYS A 58 -8.73 9.64 0.50
N LYS A 59 -10.04 9.54 0.27
CA LYS A 59 -10.69 8.34 -0.31
C LYS A 59 -10.44 8.11 -1.81
N ASN A 60 -10.09 9.16 -2.56
CA ASN A 60 -9.98 9.10 -4.03
C ASN A 60 -8.54 9.22 -4.54
N ILE A 61 -7.55 8.85 -3.72
CA ILE A 61 -6.16 8.78 -4.17
C ILE A 61 -5.88 7.40 -4.76
N ALA A 62 -5.23 7.40 -5.92
CA ALA A 62 -4.69 6.21 -6.56
C ALA A 62 -3.15 6.23 -6.52
N MET A 63 -2.57 5.05 -6.35
CA MET A 63 -1.11 4.86 -6.38
C MET A 63 -0.58 5.09 -7.81
N ASN A 64 0.51 5.86 -7.92
CA ASN A 64 1.22 6.06 -9.19
C ASN A 64 2.66 5.56 -9.08
N PHE A 65 2.92 4.37 -9.62
CA PHE A 65 4.26 3.77 -9.61
C PHE A 65 5.23 4.44 -10.59
N GLU A 66 4.73 5.04 -11.67
CA GLU A 66 5.55 5.63 -12.74
C GLU A 66 6.01 7.05 -12.39
N ARG A 67 5.25 7.75 -11.54
CA ARG A 67 5.59 9.06 -10.97
C ARG A 67 5.51 9.04 -9.46
N TYR A 68 6.13 8.02 -8.87
CA TYR A 68 6.02 7.80 -7.44
C TYR A 68 6.58 8.98 -6.64
N ILE A 69 7.72 9.53 -7.05
CA ILE A 69 8.34 10.67 -6.36
C ILE A 69 7.43 11.90 -6.41
N GLU A 70 7.02 12.34 -7.59
CA GLU A 70 6.21 13.55 -7.72
C GLU A 70 4.79 13.37 -7.16
N ALA A 71 4.09 12.32 -7.58
CA ALA A 71 2.66 12.17 -7.33
C ALA A 71 2.34 11.61 -5.93
N ILE A 72 3.31 10.95 -5.29
CA ILE A 72 3.14 10.34 -3.96
C ILE A 72 4.03 11.03 -2.93
N VAL A 73 5.36 10.96 -3.08
CA VAL A 73 6.30 11.42 -2.06
C VAL A 73 6.23 12.93 -1.87
N ARG A 74 6.45 13.72 -2.93
CA ARG A 74 6.43 15.20 -2.86
C ARG A 74 5.03 15.74 -2.57
N LYS A 75 4.01 15.23 -3.28
CA LYS A 75 2.65 15.75 -3.18
C LYS A 75 1.98 15.48 -1.82
N TRP A 76 2.17 14.28 -1.27
CA TRP A 76 1.46 13.85 -0.07
C TRP A 76 2.37 13.69 1.16
N GLY A 77 3.69 13.77 0.98
CA GLY A 77 4.64 13.64 2.08
C GLY A 77 4.65 12.25 2.71
N VAL A 78 4.27 11.22 1.94
CA VAL A 78 4.20 9.83 2.40
C VAL A 78 5.01 8.92 1.50
N GLY A 79 5.51 7.83 2.06
CA GLY A 79 6.27 6.83 1.34
C GLY A 79 6.00 5.44 1.84
N LEU A 80 6.16 4.47 0.95
CA LEU A 80 6.13 3.06 1.27
C LEU A 80 7.55 2.63 1.63
N LEU A 81 7.80 2.37 2.91
CA LEU A 81 9.13 1.98 3.41
C LEU A 81 9.29 0.45 3.44
N LYS A 82 10.57 0.03 3.41
CA LYS A 82 10.98 -1.38 3.47
C LYS A 82 10.27 -2.22 2.41
N TRP A 83 10.29 -1.74 1.18
CA TRP A 83 9.89 -2.55 0.04
C TRP A 83 10.82 -3.77 -0.05
N PRO A 84 10.31 -4.99 -0.28
CA PRO A 84 11.15 -6.19 -0.25
C PRO A 84 12.29 -6.14 -1.27
N ASP A 85 13.47 -6.57 -0.85
CA ASP A 85 14.64 -6.67 -1.72
C ASP A 85 14.41 -7.69 -2.83
N GLY A 86 14.90 -7.40 -4.04
CA GLY A 86 14.71 -8.25 -5.22
C GLY A 86 13.31 -8.20 -5.85
N VAL A 87 12.35 -7.48 -5.25
CA VAL A 87 11.03 -7.24 -5.85
C VAL A 87 11.00 -5.91 -6.59
N ASP A 88 10.75 -5.94 -7.90
CA ASP A 88 10.65 -4.71 -8.70
C ASP A 88 9.58 -3.75 -8.16
N PHE A 89 9.90 -2.46 -8.06
CA PHE A 89 8.92 -1.44 -7.71
C PHE A 89 8.13 -1.01 -8.96
N LYS A 90 7.09 -1.76 -9.30
CA LYS A 90 6.21 -1.52 -10.47
C LYS A 90 4.76 -1.82 -10.13
N ARG A 91 3.85 -1.43 -11.04
CA ARG A 91 2.40 -1.72 -10.92
C ARG A 91 2.18 -3.21 -10.68
N MET A 92 1.21 -3.54 -9.81
CA MET A 92 0.88 -4.94 -9.50
C MET A 92 0.50 -5.74 -10.73
N SER A 93 -0.26 -5.17 -11.66
CA SER A 93 -0.61 -5.84 -12.93
C SER A 93 0.59 -6.14 -13.83
N LYS A 94 1.74 -5.47 -13.63
CA LYS A 94 3.00 -5.72 -14.34
C LYS A 94 3.93 -6.68 -13.59
N GLN A 95 3.55 -7.13 -12.39
CA GLN A 95 4.26 -8.17 -11.66
C GLN A 95 3.83 -9.55 -12.13
N THR A 96 4.69 -10.23 -12.89
CA THR A 96 4.41 -11.56 -13.45
C THR A 96 4.99 -12.70 -12.61
N THR A 97 5.86 -12.38 -11.65
CA THR A 97 6.51 -13.38 -10.80
C THR A 97 5.69 -13.61 -9.54
N ILE A 98 5.12 -14.82 -9.41
CA ILE A 98 4.31 -15.20 -8.23
C ILE A 98 5.12 -15.08 -6.94
N GLY A 99 6.36 -15.57 -6.91
CA GLY A 99 7.22 -15.51 -5.72
C GLY A 99 7.42 -14.07 -5.22
N ASN A 100 7.68 -13.13 -6.13
CA ASN A 100 7.82 -11.71 -5.78
C ASN A 100 6.54 -11.12 -5.16
N LEU A 101 5.37 -11.52 -5.70
CA LEU A 101 4.09 -11.09 -5.16
C LEU A 101 3.77 -11.74 -3.82
N GLN A 102 4.16 -12.99 -3.58
CA GLN A 102 4.01 -13.65 -2.29
C GLN A 102 4.86 -12.99 -1.22
N THR A 103 6.13 -12.70 -1.51
CA THR A 103 7.02 -11.96 -0.61
C THR A 103 6.45 -10.58 -0.30
N LEU A 104 6.06 -9.82 -1.34
CA LEU A 104 5.46 -8.51 -1.14
C LEU A 104 4.16 -8.58 -0.33
N TYR A 105 3.31 -9.58 -0.59
CA TYR A 105 2.06 -9.76 0.15
C TYR A 105 2.31 -10.04 1.63
N ALA A 106 3.28 -10.92 1.95
CA ALA A 106 3.65 -11.23 3.32
C ALA A 106 4.14 -9.97 4.05
N ASP A 107 5.08 -9.22 3.45
CA ASP A 107 5.63 -8.00 4.03
C ASP A 107 4.59 -6.87 4.17
N LEU A 108 3.64 -6.78 3.25
CA LEU A 108 2.54 -5.82 3.37
C LEU A 108 1.57 -6.20 4.49
N LYS A 109 1.35 -7.51 4.69
CA LYS A 109 0.37 -8.04 5.64
C LYS A 109 0.90 -8.03 7.08
N ASP A 110 2.18 -8.34 7.28
CA ASP A 110 2.82 -8.28 8.59
C ASP A 110 3.23 -6.85 9.00
N GLY A 111 3.17 -5.90 8.05
CA GLY A 111 3.51 -4.50 8.25
C GLY A 111 5.01 -4.19 8.20
N SER A 112 5.82 -5.13 7.75
CA SER A 112 7.23 -4.94 7.42
C SER A 112 7.37 -3.91 6.30
N CYS A 113 6.56 -4.02 5.25
CA CYS A 113 6.36 -3.02 4.21
C CYS A 113 5.09 -2.20 4.49
N LYS A 114 5.23 -0.89 4.71
CA LYS A 114 4.07 -0.05 5.06
C LYS A 114 4.24 1.40 4.67
N TRP A 115 3.09 2.08 4.58
CA TRP A 115 3.04 3.53 4.41
C TRP A 115 3.45 4.25 5.69
N VAL A 116 4.28 5.28 5.55
CA VAL A 116 4.65 6.18 6.62
C VAL A 116 4.59 7.64 6.16
N LYS A 117 4.38 8.54 7.11
CA LYS A 117 4.63 9.97 6.88
C LYS A 117 6.13 10.20 6.89
N LEU A 118 6.60 10.99 5.94
CA LEU A 118 8.01 11.29 5.75
C LEU A 118 8.31 12.70 6.24
N SER A 119 9.39 12.86 6.99
CA SER A 119 9.98 14.18 7.23
C SER A 119 10.56 14.75 5.93
N LYS A 120 10.81 16.07 5.89
CA LYS A 120 11.45 16.71 4.72
C LYS A 120 12.79 16.05 4.37
N GLN A 121 13.58 15.70 5.38
CA GLN A 121 14.87 15.03 5.18
C GLN A 121 14.69 13.63 4.59
N GLN A 122 13.69 12.87 5.04
CA GLN A 122 13.39 11.55 4.48
C GLN A 122 12.90 11.63 3.04
N GLN A 123 12.07 12.64 2.71
CA GLN A 123 11.63 12.89 1.33
C GLN A 123 12.82 13.16 0.41
N GLN A 124 13.72 14.07 0.81
CA GLN A 124 14.93 14.37 0.06
C GLN A 124 15.84 13.15 -0.14
N LYS A 125 15.98 12.31 0.89
CA LYS A 125 16.78 11.09 0.79
C LYS A 125 16.19 10.10 -0.23
N ILE A 126 14.89 9.82 -0.14
CA ILE A 126 14.20 8.91 -1.07
C ILE A 126 14.27 9.45 -2.51
N GLU A 127 14.14 10.77 -2.66
CA GLU A 127 14.25 11.43 -3.95
C GLU A 127 15.65 11.30 -4.55
N ALA A 128 16.70 11.57 -3.78
CA ALA A 128 18.09 11.42 -4.23
C ALA A 128 18.43 9.97 -4.61
N GLU A 129 17.94 8.99 -3.83
CA GLU A 129 18.09 7.56 -4.15
C GLU A 129 17.39 7.21 -5.47
N PHE A 130 16.18 7.73 -5.69
CA PHE A 130 15.43 7.51 -6.92
C PHE A 130 16.11 8.16 -8.13
N GLU A 131 16.59 9.40 -8.00
CA GLU A 131 17.36 10.07 -9.06
C GLU A 131 18.63 9.32 -9.42
N ALA A 132 19.35 8.76 -8.43
CA ALA A 132 20.51 7.92 -8.69
C ALA A 132 20.14 6.64 -9.47
N LEU A 133 18.99 6.03 -9.18
CA LEU A 133 18.47 4.88 -9.93
C LEU A 133 18.06 5.25 -11.36
N VAL A 134 17.48 6.44 -11.56
CA VAL A 134 17.15 6.93 -12.91
C VAL A 134 18.43 7.22 -13.70
N ARG A 135 19.41 7.90 -13.10
CA ARG A 135 20.70 8.20 -13.73
C ARG A 135 21.48 6.95 -14.14
N SER A 136 21.38 5.89 -13.33
CA SER A 136 21.99 4.58 -13.64
C SER A 136 21.18 3.74 -14.64
N GLY A 137 20.06 4.25 -15.16
CA GLY A 137 19.20 3.56 -16.12
C GLY A 137 18.37 2.42 -15.53
N LYS A 138 18.45 2.18 -14.21
CA LYS A 138 17.71 1.12 -13.51
C LYS A 138 16.24 1.48 -13.29
N ARG A 139 15.87 2.76 -13.43
CA ARG A 139 14.48 3.23 -13.43
C ARG A 139 14.26 4.31 -14.48
N VAL A 140 13.00 4.43 -14.93
CA VAL A 140 12.57 5.49 -15.84
C VAL A 140 11.43 6.24 -15.18
N GLU A 141 11.60 7.53 -14.93
CA GLU A 141 10.49 8.41 -14.59
C GLU A 141 9.83 8.91 -15.88
N LYS A 142 8.51 8.72 -15.99
CA LYS A 142 7.78 9.25 -17.14
C LYS A 142 7.41 10.71 -16.90
N VAL A 143 8.17 11.62 -17.50
CA VAL A 143 7.86 13.05 -17.56
C VAL A 143 6.48 13.27 -18.19
N GLN A 144 5.77 14.30 -17.74
CA GLN A 144 4.49 14.68 -18.35
C GLN A 144 4.70 15.34 -19.71
N GLN A 145 4.20 14.71 -20.76
CA GLN A 145 4.02 15.40 -22.04
C GLN A 145 2.93 16.46 -21.88
N GLU A 146 3.27 17.69 -22.22
CA GLU A 146 2.28 18.74 -22.42
C GLU A 146 1.29 18.29 -23.49
N ARG A 147 -0.01 18.44 -23.20
CA ARG A 147 -1.07 18.10 -24.15
C ARG A 147 -0.95 19.04 -25.35
N ARG A 148 -0.84 18.46 -26.55
CA ARG A 148 -0.72 19.21 -27.82
C ARG A 148 -2.01 19.93 -28.24
N ASP A 149 -3.13 19.73 -27.55
CA ASP A 149 -4.44 20.27 -27.91
C ASP A 149 -4.67 21.69 -27.37
N LYS A 150 -3.74 22.61 -27.66
CA LYS A 150 -4.00 24.06 -27.61
C LYS A 150 -3.97 24.59 -29.04
N GLY A 151 -5.02 24.26 -29.78
CA GLY A 151 -5.39 24.89 -31.06
C GLY A 151 -6.71 25.62 -30.88
#